data_AF-A0A6A4LMU4-F1
#
_entry.id   AF-A0A6A4LMU4-F1
#
_cell.length_a   1.000
_cell.length_b   1.000
_cell.length_c   1.000
_cell.angle_alpha   90.00
_cell.angle_beta   90.00
_cell.angle_gamma   90.00
#
_symmetry.space_group_name_H-M   'P 1'
#
loop_
_entity.id
_entity.type
_entity.pdbx_description
1 polymer ?
#
loop_
_entity_poly.entity_id
_entity_poly.type
_entity_poly.pdbx_seq_one_letter_code
_entity_poly.pdbx_strand_id
1 'polypeptide(L)' 'MAEVLKIDVRVASWLKRRWNSSPVVIAGADDEQYQLTLDDVDSCLVVMYTPVTEEGVKGEP' A
#
# COMPACT_ATOMS: atom_id res chain seq x y z
N MET A 1 16.49 -14.47 -18.85
CA MET A 1 15.30 -14.46 -17.99
C MET A 1 15.53 -13.34 -16.99
N ALA A 2 14.92 -12.18 -17.18
CA ALA A 2 15.09 -11.09 -16.21
C ALA A 2 14.23 -11.42 -14.99
N GLU A 3 14.85 -11.55 -13.82
CA GLU A 3 14.13 -11.48 -12.55
C GLU A 3 13.40 -10.14 -12.52
N VAL A 4 12.08 -10.18 -12.37
CA VAL A 4 11.31 -8.99 -12.04
C VAL A 4 11.93 -8.45 -10.76
N LEU A 5 12.55 -7.27 -10.81
CA LEU A 5 13.14 -6.61 -9.64
C LEU A 5 12.14 -6.71 -8.49
N LYS A 6 12.48 -7.50 -7.47
CA LYS A 6 11.70 -7.55 -6.24
C LYS A 6 12.04 -6.25 -5.52
N ILE A 7 11.34 -5.18 -5.86
CA ILE A 7 11.43 -3.93 -5.11
C ILE A 7 11.02 -4.29 -3.69
N ASP A 8 11.95 -4.22 -2.75
CA ASP A 8 11.70 -4.42 -1.34
C ASP A 8 10.86 -3.21 -0.87
N VAL A 9 9.54 -3.35 -0.95
CA VAL A 9 8.62 -2.27 -0.57
C VAL A 9 8.54 -2.25 0.95
N ARG A 10 9.48 -1.56 1.59
CA ARG A 10 9.59 -1.59 3.06
C ARG A 10 8.55 -0.80 3.82
N VAL A 11 7.71 0.00 3.13
CA VAL A 11 6.61 0.74 3.76
C VAL A 11 5.44 0.75 2.79
N ALA A 12 4.45 -0.09 3.03
CA ALA A 12 3.14 -0.01 2.40
C ALA A 12 2.10 0.37 3.46
N SER A 13 1.24 1.35 3.13
CA SER A 13 0.07 1.67 3.94
C SER A 13 -1.16 1.51 3.09
N TRP A 14 -2.12 0.74 3.57
CA TRP A 14 -3.44 0.65 2.97
C TRP A 14 -4.37 1.72 3.53
N LEU A 15 -5.05 2.43 2.64
CA LEU A 15 -6.06 3.42 3.00
C LEU A 15 -7.40 3.10 2.34
N LYS A 16 -8.47 3.43 3.05
CA LYS A 16 -9.85 3.38 2.57
C LYS A 16 -10.38 4.78 2.35
N ARG A 17 -11.04 5.00 1.22
CA ARG A 17 -11.75 6.25 0.92
C ARG A 17 -13.19 5.96 0.53
N ARG A 18 -14.15 6.55 1.25
CA ARG A 18 -15.56 6.55 0.88
C ARG A 18 -15.85 7.70 -0.09
N TRP A 19 -17.01 7.66 -0.75
CA TRP A 19 -17.41 8.74 -1.65
C TRP A 19 -17.33 10.10 -0.95
N ASN A 20 -16.61 11.05 -1.58
CA ASN A 20 -16.44 12.41 -1.09
C ASN A 20 -15.83 12.54 0.33
N SER A 21 -15.05 11.54 0.77
CA SER A 21 -14.30 11.59 2.03
C SER A 21 -12.80 11.68 1.80
N SER A 22 -12.06 12.14 2.82
CA SER A 22 -10.61 11.94 2.86
C SER A 22 -10.27 10.44 3.01
N PRO A 23 -9.12 9.98 2.48
CA PRO A 23 -8.60 8.64 2.77
C PRO A 23 -8.25 8.48 4.24
N VAL A 24 -8.47 7.29 4.79
CA VAL A 24 -8.13 6.92 6.18
C VAL A 24 -7.34 5.63 6.18
N VAL A 25 -6.31 5.52 7.03
CA VAL A 25 -5.52 4.29 7.20
C VAL A 25 -6.41 3.13 7.67
N ILE A 26 -6.25 1.96 7.05
CA ILE A 26 -6.85 0.72 7.52
C ILE A 26 -5.92 0.14 8.59
N ALA A 27 -6.39 0.11 9.84
CA ALA A 27 -5.58 -0.37 10.96
C ALA A 27 -5.24 -1.86 10.79
N GLY A 28 -3.95 -2.21 10.96
CA GLY A 28 -3.46 -3.58 10.82
C GLY A 28 -3.33 -4.08 9.38
N ALA A 29 -3.42 -3.19 8.39
CA ALA A 29 -3.12 -3.48 7.00
C ALA A 29 -1.76 -2.88 6.62
N ASP A 30 -0.70 -3.44 7.20
CA ASP A 30 0.72 -3.09 6.99
C ASP A 30 1.47 -4.10 6.12
N ASP A 31 0.80 -5.18 5.71
CA ASP A 31 1.33 -6.17 4.78
C ASP A 31 1.25 -5.71 3.31
N GLU A 32 2.10 -6.30 2.47
CA GLU A 32 2.07 -6.10 1.00
C GLU A 32 0.74 -6.54 0.37
N GLN A 33 0.01 -7.43 1.04
CA GLN A 33 -1.27 -7.96 0.62
C GLN A 33 -2.34 -7.58 1.63
N TYR A 34 -3.47 -7.09 1.15
CA TYR A 34 -4.64 -6.81 1.98
C TYR A 34 -5.81 -7.68 1.52
N GLN A 35 -6.38 -8.45 2.45
CA GLN A 35 -7.57 -9.24 2.18
C GLN A 35 -8.81 -8.37 2.33
N LEU A 36 -9.59 -8.27 1.25
CA LEU A 36 -10.83 -7.51 1.24
C LEU A 36 -11.85 -8.07 2.25
N THR A 37 -12.57 -7.15 2.89
CA THR A 37 -13.70 -7.45 3.77
C THR A 37 -14.99 -6.83 3.23
N LEU A 38 -16.14 -7.21 3.81
CA LEU A 38 -17.42 -6.59 3.45
C LEU A 38 -17.45 -5.08 3.80
N ASP A 39 -16.64 -4.63 4.76
CA ASP A 39 -16.55 -3.23 5.17
C ASP A 39 -15.88 -2.32 4.12
N ASP A 40 -15.30 -2.93 3.09
CA ASP A 40 -14.60 -2.25 1.99
C ASP A 40 -15.51 -2.03 0.76
N VAL A 41 -16.68 -2.67 0.72
CA VAL A 41 -17.69 -2.46 -0.33
C VAL A 41 -18.02 -0.97 -0.45
N ASP A 42 -18.15 -0.47 -1.68
CA ASP A 42 -18.37 0.94 -2.04
C ASP A 42 -17.26 1.91 -1.59
N SER A 43 -16.04 1.41 -1.36
CA SER A 43 -14.87 2.22 -1.06
C SER A 43 -13.81 2.12 -2.15
N CYS A 44 -13.04 3.19 -2.35
CA CYS A 44 -11.77 3.09 -3.06
C CYS A 44 -10.69 2.65 -2.07
N LEU A 45 -9.86 1.69 -2.48
CA LEU A 45 -8.64 1.33 -1.77
C LEU A 45 -7.44 2.05 -2.41
N VAL A 46 -6.57 2.57 -1.56
CA VAL A 46 -5.34 3.26 -1.97
C VAL A 46 -4.18 2.59 -1.25
N VAL A 47 -3.18 2.18 -2.03
CA VAL A 47 -1.88 1.76 -1.50
C VAL A 47 -0.93 2.94 -1.65
N MET A 48 -0.30 3.32 -0.54
CA MET A 48 0.84 4.23 -0.55
C MET A 48 2.09 3.40 -0.27
N TYR A 49 3.11 3.57 -1.10
CA TYR A 49 4.39 2.92 -0.87
C TYR A 49 5.57 3.84 -1.14
N THR A 50 6.66 3.61 -0.41
CA THR A 50 7.95 4.23 -0.70
C THR A 50 8.86 3.15 -1.28
N PRO A 51 9.33 3.27 -2.54
CA PRO A 51 10.27 2.32 -3.10
C PRO A 51 11.59 2.37 -2.32
N VAL A 52 12.23 1.21 -2.13
CA VAL A 52 13.52 1.11 -1.47
C VAL A 52 14.47 0.30 -2.33
N THR A 53 15.73 0.74 -2.45
CA THR A 53 16.78 -0.02 -3.12
C THR A 53 17.19 -1.25 -2.30
N GLU A 54 17.93 -2.19 -2.89
CA GLU A 54 18.47 -3.35 -2.17
C GLU A 54 19.37 -2.93 -0.99
N GLU A 55 20.01 -1.77 -1.08
CA GLU A 55 20.86 -1.18 -0.04
C GLU A 55 20.06 -0.45 1.07
N GLY A 56 18.73 -0.40 0.98
CA GLY A 56 17.88 0.22 1.99
C GLY A 56 17.64 1.73 1.81
N VAL A 57 18.01 2.30 0.65
CA VAL A 57 17.80 3.73 0.37
C VAL A 57 16.36 3.98 -0.08
N LYS A 58 15.64 4.82 0.65
CA LYS A 58 14.26 5.22 0.31
C LYS A 58 14.25 6.18 -0.87
N GLY A 59 13.32 5.97 -1.81
CA GLY A 59 13.04 6.95 -2.86
C GLY A 59 12.33 8.19 -2.31
N GLU A 60 12.53 9.33 -2.97
CA GLU A 60 11.81 10.57 -2.65
C GLU A 60 10.36 10.52 -3.21
N PRO A 61 9.37 11.14 -2.53
CA PRO A 61 7.98 11.22 -2.99
C PRO A 61 7.77 12.09 -4.23
#